data_AF-A0A7J3TCR7-F1
#
_entry.id   AF-A0A7J3TCR7-F1
#
_cell.length_a   1.000
_cell.length_b   1.000
_cell.length_c   1.000
_cell.angle_alpha   90.00
_cell.angle_beta   90.00
_cell.angle_gamma   90.00
#
_symmetry.space_group_name_H-M   'P 1'
#
loop_
_entity.id
_entity.type
_entity.pdbx_description
1 polymer ?
#
loop_
_entity_poly.entity_id
_entity_poly.type
_entity_poly.pdbx_seq_one_letter_code
_entity_poly.pdbx_strand_id
1 'polypeptide(L)'
;MPNNSIRMDLALYEGIKGTLKLTENGLYFTSRKKNSFSLDLDKIEKVSFLMTALTTSTLYINEKEIIVCRAHLWAADIRKLKPGITA
;
A
#
# COMPACT_ATOMS: atom_id res chain seq x y z
N MET A 1 5.09 -8.71 19.36
CA MET A 1 4.90 -9.69 18.27
C MET A 1 5.93 -9.40 17.19
N PRO A 2 6.60 -10.42 16.61
CA PRO A 2 7.66 -10.16 15.65
C PRO A 2 7.08 -9.38 14.48
N ASN A 3 7.65 -8.20 14.30
CA ASN A 3 7.13 -7.11 13.50
C ASN A 3 7.64 -7.26 12.06
N ASN A 4 7.43 -8.43 11.45
CA ASN A 4 7.98 -8.74 10.13
C ASN A 4 7.17 -8.03 9.04
N SER A 5 7.43 -6.74 8.89
CA SER A 5 7.00 -6.00 7.71
C SER A 5 7.66 -6.60 6.49
N ILE A 6 6.84 -7.04 5.53
CA ILE A 6 7.30 -7.48 4.22
C ILE A 6 7.83 -6.28 3.44
N ARG A 7 7.16 -5.13 3.61
CA ARG A 7 7.57 -3.87 3.00
C ARG A 7 7.15 -2.70 3.86
N MET A 8 7.98 -1.67 3.88
CA MET A 8 7.67 -0.38 4.47
C MET A 8 8.33 0.72 3.64
N ASP A 9 7.60 1.77 3.30
CA ASP A 9 8.13 2.91 2.55
C ASP A 9 7.38 4.20 2.93
N LEU A 10 7.98 5.34 2.58
CA LEU A 10 7.27 6.62 2.63
C LEU A 10 6.14 6.61 1.60
N ALA A 11 5.01 7.17 1.99
CA ALA A 11 3.82 7.26 1.16
C ALA A 11 3.11 8.59 1.35
N LEU A 12 2.35 8.99 0.32
CA LEU A 12 1.35 10.05 0.41
C LEU A 12 -0.03 9.44 0.25
N TYR A 13 -0.92 9.74 1.18
CA TYR A 13 -2.34 9.36 1.13
C TYR A 13 -3.16 10.62 1.42
N GLU A 14 -4.11 10.96 0.54
CA GLU A 14 -4.93 12.18 0.64
C GLU A 14 -4.08 13.46 0.86
N GLY A 15 -2.93 13.55 0.17
CA GLY A 15 -1.99 14.67 0.31
C GLY A 15 -1.18 14.70 1.61
N ILE A 16 -1.35 13.71 2.50
CA ILE A 16 -0.65 13.61 3.78
C ILE A 16 0.51 12.63 3.66
N LYS A 17 1.70 13.06 4.09
CA LYS A 17 2.88 12.22 4.20
C LYS A 17 2.81 11.30 5.41
N GLY A 18 3.09 10.04 5.19
CA GLY A 18 3.21 9.02 6.22
C GLY A 18 4.08 7.86 5.77
N THR A 19 3.96 6.77 6.49
CA THR A 19 4.61 5.50 6.19
C THR A 19 3.54 4.49 5.83
N LEU A 20 3.68 3.85 4.68
CA LEU A 20 2.89 2.69 4.32
C LEU A 20 3.66 1.43 4.71
N LYS A 21 2.96 0.45 5.26
CA LYS A 21 3.53 -0.81 5.72
C LYS A 21 2.64 -1.97 5.29
N LEU A 22 3.24 -2.97 4.65
CA LEU A 22 2.60 -4.23 4.31
C LEU A 22 3.10 -5.32 5.25
N THR A 23 2.17 -6.09 5.81
CA THR A 23 2.42 -7.29 6.60
C THR A 23 1.58 -8.44 6.04
N GLU A 24 1.77 -9.63 6.58
CA GLU A 24 0.93 -10.81 6.26
C GLU A 24 -0.55 -10.59 6.63
N ASN A 25 -0.83 -9.71 7.60
CA ASN A 25 -2.19 -9.43 8.06
C ASN A 25 -2.88 -8.33 7.26
N GLY A 26 -2.12 -7.45 6.62
CA GLY A 26 -2.71 -6.33 5.88
C GLY A 26 -1.78 -5.16 5.62
N LEU A 27 -2.41 -4.07 5.19
CA LEU A 27 -1.79 -2.82 4.81
C LEU A 27 -2.11 -1.72 5.82
N TYR A 28 -1.09 -1.02 6.29
CA TYR A 28 -1.19 -0.01 7.33
C TYR A 28 -0.53 1.27 6.86
N PHE A 29 -1.28 2.36 6.86
CA PHE A 29 -0.74 3.69 6.66
C PHE A 29 -0.75 4.44 7.99
N THR A 30 0.43 4.90 8.41
CA THR A 30 0.59 5.70 9.63
C THR A 30 1.16 7.06 9.25
N SER A 31 0.45 8.14 9.55
CA SER A 31 1.01 9.49 9.46
C SER A 31 1.27 10.06 10.85
N ARG A 32 2.10 11.12 10.94
CA ARG A 32 2.23 11.91 12.18
C ARG A 32 0.99 12.77 12.47
N LYS A 33 0.06 12.83 11.52
CA LYS A 33 -1.25 13.50 11.67
C LYS A 33 -2.31 12.45 12.04
N LYS A 34 -3.53 12.89 12.33
CA LYS A 34 -4.63 11.99 12.73
C LYS A 34 -5.15 11.06 11.60
N ASN A 35 -4.74 11.26 10.34
CA ASN A 35 -5.15 10.38 9.25
C ASN A 35 -4.20 9.19 9.16
N SER A 36 -4.61 8.08 9.75
CA SER A 36 -4.01 6.76 9.60
C SER A 36 -5.11 5.78 9.21
N PHE A 37 -4.77 4.75 8.44
CA PHE A 37 -5.72 3.68 8.12
C PHE A 37 -5.06 2.32 8.22
N SER A 38 -5.88 1.30 8.43
CA SER A 38 -5.50 -0.10 8.35
C SER A 38 -6.51 -0.83 7.47
N LEU A 39 -6.03 -1.66 6.57
CA LEU A 39 -6.83 -2.49 5.69
C LEU A 39 -6.32 -3.93 5.80
N ASP A 40 -7.16 -4.81 6.34
CA ASP A 40 -6.84 -6.23 6.43
C ASP A 40 -6.65 -6.81 5.02
N LEU A 41 -5.74 -7.77 4.87
CA LEU A 41 -5.42 -8.36 3.58
C LEU A 41 -6.66 -8.95 2.90
N ASP A 42 -7.53 -9.59 3.69
CA ASP A 42 -8.78 -10.19 3.21
C ASP A 42 -9.76 -9.17 2.61
N LYS A 43 -9.66 -7.90 3.01
CA LYS A 43 -10.50 -6.80 2.49
C LYS A 43 -9.93 -6.15 1.24
N ILE A 44 -8.75 -6.56 0.76
CA ILE A 44 -8.17 -6.07 -0.50
C ILE A 44 -8.77 -6.85 -1.66
N GLU A 45 -9.64 -6.24 -2.45
CA GLU A 45 -10.34 -6.88 -3.57
C GLU A 45 -9.68 -6.58 -4.92
N LYS A 46 -9.12 -5.37 -5.05
CA LYS A 46 -8.50 -4.89 -6.28
C LYS A 46 -7.20 -4.15 -6.00
N VAL A 47 -6.18 -4.41 -6.82
CA VAL A 47 -4.90 -3.70 -6.76
C VAL A 47 -4.36 -3.39 -8.15
N SER A 48 -4.26 -2.10 -8.45
CA SER A 48 -3.66 -1.55 -9.67
C SER A 48 -2.54 -0.57 -9.35
N PHE A 49 -1.78 -0.18 -10.36
CA PHE A 49 -0.84 0.93 -10.23
C PHE A 49 -0.77 1.73 -11.52
N LEU A 50 -0.46 3.02 -11.39
CA LEU A 50 -0.14 3.92 -12.49
C LEU A 50 1.25 4.50 -12.26
N MET A 51 2.12 4.39 -13.25
CA MET A 51 3.45 4.99 -13.20
C MET A 51 3.33 6.46 -13.59
N THR A 52 3.52 7.38 -12.63
CA THR A 52 3.22 8.80 -12.80
C THR A 52 4.48 9.68 -12.95
N ALA A 53 5.61 9.32 -12.33
CA ALA A 53 6.88 10.03 -12.50
C ALA A 53 8.10 9.09 -12.40
N LEU A 54 9.31 9.61 -12.70
CA LEU A 54 10.58 8.87 -12.68
C LEU A 54 10.90 8.18 -11.33
N THR A 55 10.34 8.67 -10.21
CA THR A 55 10.66 8.17 -8.86
C THR A 55 9.45 7.71 -8.05
N THR A 56 8.26 8.26 -8.30
CA THR A 56 7.01 7.91 -7.60
C THR A 56 5.95 7.39 -8.56
N SER A 57 5.09 6.52 -8.05
CA SER A 57 3.99 5.90 -8.79
C SER A 57 2.77 5.82 -7.89
N THR A 58 1.59 5.85 -8.50
CA THR A 58 0.33 5.74 -7.78
C THR A 58 -0.05 4.26 -7.64
N LEU A 59 -0.30 3.83 -6.41
CA LEU A 59 -0.84 2.53 -6.05
C LEU A 59 -2.33 2.70 -5.73
N TYR A 60 -3.17 1.93 -6.42
CA TYR A 60 -4.60 1.89 -6.18
C TYR A 60 -4.95 0.60 -5.44
N ILE A 61 -5.60 0.71 -4.29
CA ILE A 61 -6.04 -0.43 -3.48
C ILE A 61 -7.51 -0.23 -3.15
N ASN A 62 -8.37 -1.07 -3.74
CA ASN A 62 -9.81 -0.81 -3.81
C ASN A 62 -10.05 0.62 -4.35
N GLU A 63 -10.68 1.49 -3.57
CA GLU A 63 -10.95 2.89 -3.92
C GLU A 63 -9.89 3.87 -3.37
N LYS A 64 -8.80 3.39 -2.76
CA LYS A 64 -7.77 4.23 -2.15
C LYS A 64 -6.63 4.50 -3.14
N GLU A 65 -6.34 5.78 -3.34
CA GLU A 65 -5.17 6.26 -4.07
C GLU A 65 -4.02 6.55 -3.11
N ILE A 66 -2.88 5.89 -3.32
CA ILE A 66 -1.69 6.04 -2.47
C ILE A 66 -0.47 6.25 -3.36
N ILE A 67 0.25 7.36 -3.19
CA ILE A 67 1.48 7.62 -3.93
C ILE A 67 2.65 7.00 -3.15
N VAL A 68 3.40 6.12 -3.81
CA VAL A 68 4.56 5.42 -3.24
C VAL A 68 5.71 5.36 -4.25
N CYS A 69 6.90 5.10 -3.77
CA CYS A 69 7.99 4.69 -4.66
C CYS A 69 7.71 3.29 -5.21
N ARG A 70 7.87 3.10 -6.52
CA ARG A 70 7.79 1.77 -7.18
C ARG A 70 6.50 1.00 -6.85
N ALA A 71 5.33 1.59 -7.13
CA ALA A 71 4.01 0.99 -6.85
C ALA A 71 3.82 -0.42 -7.44
N HIS A 72 4.47 -0.74 -8.56
CA HIS A 72 4.44 -2.09 -9.14
C HIS A 72 4.98 -3.18 -8.18
N LEU A 73 5.99 -2.87 -7.36
CA LEU A 73 6.51 -3.81 -6.37
C LEU A 73 5.51 -4.04 -5.24
N TRP A 74 4.83 -2.98 -4.81
CA TRP A 74 3.75 -3.07 -3.83
C TRP A 74 2.61 -3.96 -4.34
N ALA A 75 2.16 -3.74 -5.57
CA ALA A 75 1.12 -4.56 -6.19
C ALA A 75 1.54 -6.04 -6.30
N ALA A 76 2.80 -6.30 -6.67
CA ALA A 76 3.33 -7.66 -6.73
C ALA A 76 3.35 -8.36 -5.37
N ASP A 77 3.80 -7.67 -4.32
CA ASP A 77 3.85 -8.24 -2.96
C ASP A 77 2.45 -8.51 -2.40
N ILE A 78 1.48 -7.62 -2.63
CA ILE A 78 0.09 -7.84 -2.19
C ILE A 78 -0.51 -9.06 -2.90
N ARG A 79 -0.31 -9.21 -4.22
CA ARG A 79 -0.82 -10.37 -4.98
C ARG A 79 -0.17 -11.69 -4.57
N LYS A 80 1.09 -11.67 -4.11
CA LYS A 80 1.74 -12.86 -3.54
C LYS A 80 1.08 -13.28 -2.22
N LEU A 81 0.72 -12.31 -1.39
CA LEU A 81 0.08 -12.58 -0.09
C LEU A 81 -1.38 -12.97 -0.23
N LYS A 82 -2.09 -12.39 -1.21
CA LYS A 82 -3.47 -12.76 -1.54
C LYS A 82 -3.60 -13.06 -3.04
N PRO A 83 -3.30 -14.31 -3.44
CA PRO A 83 -3.53 -14.77 -4.80
C PRO A 83 -4.99 -14.64 -5.20
N GLY A 84 -5.27 -14.26 -6.45
CA GLY A 84 -6.64 -14.10 -6.95
C GLY A 84 -7.21 -12.68 -6.87
N ILE A 85 -6.46 -11.69 -6.35
CA ILE A 85 -6.82 -10.27 -6.46
C ILE A 85 -6.79 -9.82 -7.93
N THR A 86 -7.80 -9.07 -8.33
CA THR A 86 -7.88 -8.46 -9.67
C THR A 86 -7.03 -7.19 -9.80
N ALA A 87 -6.58 -6.88 -11.02
CA ALA A 87 -5.85 -5.65 -11.32
C ALA A 87 -6.78 -4.42 -11.38
#